data_AF-A0A8T7KA41-F1
#
_entry.id   AF-A0A8T7KA41-F1
#
_cell.length_a   1.000
_cell.length_b   1.000
_cell.length_c   1.000
_cell.angle_alpha   90.00
_cell.angle_beta   90.00
_cell.angle_gamma   90.00
#
_symmetry.space_group_name_H-M   'P 1'
#
loop_
_entity.id
_entity.type
_entity.pdbx_description
1 polymer ?
#
loop_
_entity_poly.entity_id
_entity_poly.type
_entity_poly.pdbx_seq_one_letter_code
_entity_poly.pdbx_strand_id
1 'polypeptide(L)' 'MNKLILQGEITADGRLKVELPPDLPPGKVQIEITMQPRGGTLGDVLASGLVGAWAHRTDIEDSAAYSRKLRRRISRRGKA' A
#
# COMPACT_ATOMS: atom_id res chain seq x y z
N MET A 1 16.07 6.89 -21.83
CA MET A 1 16.41 6.02 -20.68
C MET A 1 15.43 4.86 -20.73
N ASN A 2 15.85 3.66 -21.14
CA ASN A 2 14.93 2.54 -21.30
C ASN A 2 14.65 1.93 -19.92
N LYS A 3 13.37 1.86 -19.53
CA LYS A 3 12.93 1.21 -18.30
C LYS A 3 12.44 -0.19 -18.63
N LEU A 4 13.03 -1.19 -17.98
CA LEU A 4 12.56 -2.58 -18.03
C LEU A 4 11.94 -2.90 -16.67
N ILE A 5 10.70 -3.41 -16.66
CA ILE A 5 10.03 -3.85 -15.45
C ILE A 5 10.12 -5.37 -15.41
N LEU A 6 10.82 -5.89 -14.41
CA LEU A 6 10.97 -7.33 -14.17
C LEU A 6 10.18 -7.71 -12.93
N GLN A 7 9.52 -8.87 -12.98
CA GLN A 7 8.91 -9.46 -11.80
C GLN A 7 9.99 -10.22 -11.02
N GLY A 8 10.01 -10.03 -9.71
CA GLY A 8 10.93 -10.72 -8.82
C GLY A 8 10.32 -10.85 -7.44
N GLU A 9 10.86 -11.77 -6.65
CA GLU A 9 10.45 -12.00 -5.27
C GLU A 9 11.59 -11.66 -4.32
N ILE A 10 11.24 -11.11 -3.16
CA ILE A 10 12.17 -11.01 -2.03
C ILE A 10 11.99 -12.28 -1.21
N THR A 11 13.04 -13.08 -1.14
CA THR A 11 13.07 -14.34 -0.38
C THR A 11 13.07 -14.08 1.12
N ALA A 12 12.78 -15.11 1.93
CA ALA A 12 12.71 -14.99 3.38
C ALA A 12 14.03 -14.55 4.05
N ASP A 13 15.17 -14.85 3.42
CA ASP A 13 16.50 -14.41 3.82
C ASP A 13 16.89 -13.02 3.28
N GLY A 14 15.93 -12.31 2.66
CA GLY A 14 16.11 -10.92 2.21
C GLY A 14 16.83 -10.77 0.88
N ARG A 15 16.91 -11.83 0.06
CA ARG A 15 17.54 -11.76 -1.27
C ARG A 15 16.50 -11.46 -2.35
N LEU A 16 16.87 -10.66 -3.35
CA LEU A 16 16.05 -10.45 -4.54
C LEU A 16 16.33 -11.57 -5.54
N LYS A 17 15.30 -12.33 -5.89
CA LYS A 17 15.34 -13.29 -7.00
C LYS A 17 14.58 -12.71 -8.18
N VAL A 18 15.27 -12.54 -9.30
CA VAL A 18 14.73 -11.99 -10.55
C VAL A 18 15.25 -12.80 -11.72
N GLU A 19 14.38 -13.09 -12.68
CA GLU A 19 14.77 -13.77 -13.92
C GLU A 19 15.05 -12.72 -15.00
N LEU A 20 16.29 -12.73 -15.51
CA LEU A 20 16.71 -11.84 -16.59
C LEU A 20 16.40 -12.49 -17.95
N PRO A 21 15.83 -11.74 -18.92
CA PRO A 21 15.68 -12.22 -20.28
C PRO A 21 17.05 -12.56 -20.89
N PRO A 22 17.14 -13.61 -21.74
CA PRO A 22 18.41 -14.05 -22.32
C PRO A 22 19.03 -13.02 -23.28
N ASP A 23 18.21 -12.18 -23.92
CA ASP A 23 18.66 -11.17 -24.90
C ASP A 23 19.01 -9.82 -24.27
N LEU A 24 19.26 -9.77 -22.95
CA LEU A 24 19.62 -8.52 -22.29
C LEU A 24 21.08 -8.16 -22.57
N PRO A 25 21.37 -6.99 -23.19
CA PRO A 25 22.75 -6.59 -23.44
C PRO A 25 23.50 -6.32 -22.12
N PRO A 26 24.80 -6.65 -22.05
CA PRO A 26 25.60 -6.37 -20.86
C PRO A 26 25.74 -4.86 -20.61
N GLY A 27 25.62 -4.43 -19.36
CA GLY A 27 25.72 -3.03 -18.99
C GLY A 27 25.43 -2.76 -17.52
N LYS A 28 25.61 -1.50 -17.09
CA LYS A 28 25.22 -1.07 -15.74
C LYS A 28 23.70 -0.89 -15.68
N VAL A 29 23.09 -1.41 -14.62
CA VAL A 29 21.66 -1.30 -14.37
C VAL A 29 21.40 -0.63 -13.02
N GLN A 30 20.27 0.09 -12.93
CA GLN A 30 19.75 0.62 -11.69
C GLN A 30 18.46 -0.15 -11.35
N ILE A 31 18.35 -0.62 -10.10
CA ILE A 31 17.19 -1.38 -9.62
C ILE A 31 16.34 -0.48 -8.74
N GLU A 32 15.05 -0.37 -9.05
CA GLU A 32 14.04 0.33 -8.25
C GLU A 32 13.09 -0.72 -7.66
N ILE A 33 13.11 -0.90 -6.34
CA ILE A 33 12.25 -1.88 -5.65
C ILE A 33 11.00 -1.17 -5.15
N THR A 34 9.84 -1.57 -5.66
CA THR A 34 8.54 -1.13 -5.16
C THR A 34 7.85 -2.29 -4.46
N MET A 35 7.64 -2.19 -3.16
CA MET A 35 6.87 -3.19 -2.42
C MET A 35 5.38 -2.91 -2.56
N GLN A 36 4.64 -3.86 -3.12
CA GLN A 36 3.19 -3.83 -2.97
C GLN A 36 2.85 -4.28 -1.55
N PRO A 37 1.96 -3.57 -0.84
CA PRO A 37 1.47 -4.06 0.44
C PRO A 37 0.83 -5.42 0.22
N ARG A 38 1.29 -6.44 0.95
CA ARG A 38 0.57 -7.71 1.02
C ARG A 38 -0.82 -7.37 1.56
N GLY A 39 -1.86 -7.74 0.82
CA GLY A 39 -3.21 -7.69 1.36
C GLY A 39 -3.24 -8.46 2.68
N GLY A 40 -3.71 -7.83 3.75
CA GLY A 40 -3.87 -8.50 5.03
C GLY A 40 -5.01 -9.50 4.96
N THR A 41 -4.90 -10.60 5.71
CA THR A 41 -6.05 -11.48 5.98
C THR A 41 -7.09 -10.75 6.83
N LEU A 42 -8.31 -11.29 6.92
CA LEU A 42 -9.30 -10.79 7.88
C LEU A 42 -8.74 -10.80 9.32
N GLY A 43 -7.94 -11.80 9.66
CA GLY A 43 -7.27 -11.89 10.97
C GLY A 43 -6.31 -10.71 11.20
N ASP A 44 -5.51 -10.36 10.20
CA ASP A 44 -4.59 -9.21 10.28
C ASP A 44 -5.35 -7.89 10.46
N VAL A 45 -6.50 -7.74 9.79
CA VAL A 45 -7.37 -6.57 9.94
C VAL A 45 -7.96 -6.49 11.35
N LEU A 46 -8.41 -7.61 11.91
CA LEU A 46 -8.91 -7.65 13.29
C LEU A 46 -7.81 -7.35 14.31
N ALA A 47 -6.60 -7.87 14.11
CA ALA A 47 -5.45 -7.61 14.98
C ALA A 47 -4.87 -6.20 14.84
N SER A 48 -5.14 -5.49 13.74
CA SER A 48 -4.57 -4.17 13.46
C SER A 48 -5.07 -3.05 14.39
N GLY A 49 -6.10 -3.30 15.19
CA GLY A 49 -6.75 -2.26 16.00
C GLY A 49 -7.58 -1.25 15.20
N LEU A 50 -7.70 -1.41 13.88
CA LEU A 50 -8.58 -0.61 13.03
C LEU A 50 -10.06 -0.90 13.32
N VAL A 51 -10.39 -2.17 13.60
CA VAL A 51 -11.74 -2.60 13.96
C VAL A 51 -12.02 -2.18 15.40
N GLY A 52 -13.12 -1.43 15.60
CA GLY A 52 -13.47 -0.93 16.92
C GLY A 52 -12.69 0.31 17.38
N ALA A 53 -11.77 0.87 16.56
CA ALA A 53 -11.02 2.09 16.89
C ALA A 53 -11.89 3.29 17.29
N TRP A 54 -13.17 3.25 16.94
CA TRP A 54 -14.16 4.30 17.17
C TRP A 54 -15.16 3.96 18.27
N ALA A 55 -15.04 2.78 18.91
CA ALA A 55 -16.03 2.25 19.86
C ALA A 55 -16.25 3.15 21.08
N HIS A 56 -15.24 3.93 21.45
CA HIS A 56 -15.29 4.83 22.61
C HIS A 56 -15.54 6.30 22.23
N ARG A 57 -15.76 6.62 20.94
CA ARG A 57 -16.05 8.00 20.53
C ARG A 57 -17.51 8.32 20.78
N THR A 58 -17.76 9.16 21.78
CA THR A 58 -19.09 9.63 22.14
C THR A 58 -19.52 10.88 21.37
N ASP A 59 -18.61 11.57 20.69
CA ASP A 59 -18.89 12.78 19.91
C ASP A 59 -19.37 12.48 18.48
N ILE A 60 -19.60 11.20 18.14
CA ILE A 60 -20.18 10.78 16.86
C ILE A 60 -21.55 10.19 17.13
N GLU A 61 -22.56 11.05 17.13
CA GLU A 61 -23.97 10.64 17.33
C GLU A 61 -24.53 9.94 16.08
N ASP A 62 -24.21 10.43 14.88
CA ASP A 62 -24.60 9.84 13.59
C ASP A 62 -23.35 9.57 12.73
N SER A 63 -23.03 8.29 12.57
CA SER A 63 -21.86 7.81 11.83
C SER A 63 -21.94 8.13 10.32
N ALA A 64 -23.14 8.13 9.73
CA ALA A 64 -23.34 8.44 8.32
C ALA A 64 -23.22 9.94 8.05
N ALA A 65 -23.75 10.79 8.93
CA ALA A 65 -23.57 12.24 8.86
C ALA A 65 -22.10 12.63 9.06
N TYR A 66 -21.43 12.03 10.05
CA TYR A 66 -20.01 12.25 10.31
C TYR A 66 -19.14 11.86 9.11
N SER A 67 -19.37 10.69 8.52
CA SER A 67 -18.65 10.21 7.33
C SER A 67 -18.82 11.16 6.13
N ARG A 68 -20.04 11.66 5.90
CA ARG A 68 -20.31 12.68 4.86
C ARG A 68 -19.53 13.97 5.12
N LYS A 69 -19.49 14.44 6.37
CA LYS A 69 -18.72 15.64 6.77
C LYS A 69 -17.22 15.44 6.55
N LEU A 70 -16.68 14.27 6.89
CA LEU A 70 -15.27 13.95 6.70
C LEU A 70 -14.87 13.95 5.22
N ARG A 71 -15.66 13.29 4.35
CA ARG A 71 -15.41 13.30 2.89
C ARG A 71 -15.42 14.71 2.31
N ARG A 72 -16.35 15.58 2.74
CA ARG A 72 -16.39 16.99 2.33
C ARG A 72 -15.12 17.76 2.72
N ARG A 73 -14.58 17.52 3.92
CA ARG A 73 -13.32 18.16 4.38
C ARG A 73 -12.13 17.72 3.55
N ILE A 74 -11.98 16.42 3.31
CA ILE A 74 -10.86 15.87 2.52
C ILE A 74 -10.91 16.39 1.09
N SER A 75 -12.08 16.40 0.45
CA SER A 75 -12.26 16.92 -0.91
C SER A 75 -11.88 18.39 -1.05
N ARG A 76 -12.11 19.21 -0.01
CA ARG A 76 -11.68 20.62 0.01
C ARG A 76 -10.17 20.77 0.14
N ARG A 77 -9.51 19.86 0.87
CA ARG A 77 -8.05 19.90 1.11
C ARG A 77 -7.23 19.48 -0.11
N GLY A 78 -7.76 18.61 -0.96
CA GLY A 78 -7.12 18.20 -2.22
C GLY A 78 -7.30 19.15 -3.40
N LYS A 79 -7.95 20.31 -3.19
CA LYS A 79 -8.19 21.35 -4.22
C LYS A 79 -7.39 22.64 -3.98
N ALA A 80 -6.54 22.68 -2.96
CA ALA A 80 -5.60 23.77 -2.68
C ALA A 80 -4.19 23.31 -3.08
#